data_AF-A0A538JMW0-F1
#
_entry.id   AF-A0A538JMW0-F1
#
_cell.length_a   1.000
_cell.length_b   1.000
_cell.length_c   1.000
_cell.angle_alpha   90.00
_cell.angle_beta   90.00
_cell.angle_gamma   90.00
#
_symmetry.space_group_name_H-M   'P 1'
#
loop_
_entity.id
_entity.type
_entity.pdbx_description
1 polymer ?
#
loop_
_entity_poly.entity_id
_entity_poly.type
_entity_poly.pdbx_seq_one_letter_code
_entity_poly.pdbx_strand_id
1 'polypeptide(L)'
;MQTEARAHRDAQTRLDAALARFREAGAEVTGRIGDARPMEAIRDVLLHDSFDEILLSTLPPGPSAWIRQDLPHRVRKAFDLPVTHLIAKREALPA
;
A
#
# COMPACT_ATOMS: atom_id res chain seq x y z
N MET A 1 22.30 3.49 11.17
CA MET A 1 22.04 4.59 10.22
C MET A 1 22.09 4.18 8.75
N GLN A 2 22.98 3.29 8.28
CA GLN A 2 23.04 2.90 6.84
C GLN A 2 21.86 2.02 6.37
N THR A 3 21.25 1.24 7.26
CA THR A 3 20.15 0.29 6.96
C THR A 3 18.84 0.99 6.60
N GLU A 4 18.51 2.08 7.28
CA GLU A 4 17.29 2.84 7.05
C GLU A 4 17.32 3.58 5.71
N ALA A 5 18.45 4.22 5.39
CA ALA A 5 18.65 4.83 4.08
C ALA A 5 18.58 3.81 2.94
N ARG A 6 19.07 2.58 3.15
CA ARG A 6 18.94 1.49 2.18
C ARG A 6 17.47 1.04 2.05
N ALA A 7 16.77 0.85 3.15
CA ALA A 7 15.36 0.45 3.14
C ALA A 7 14.48 1.50 2.43
N HIS A 8 14.75 2.78 2.67
CA HIS A 8 14.05 3.87 2.00
C HIS A 8 14.30 3.88 0.49
N ARG A 9 15.56 3.71 0.05
CA ARG A 9 15.87 3.59 -1.39
C ARG A 9 15.18 2.41 -2.04
N ASP A 10 15.22 1.23 -1.40
CA ASP A 10 14.55 0.03 -1.91
C ASP A 10 13.02 0.24 -2.02
N ALA A 11 12.42 0.96 -1.06
CA ALA A 11 11.01 1.32 -1.11
C ALA A 11 10.71 2.33 -2.22
N GLN A 12 11.58 3.32 -2.45
CA GLN A 12 11.44 4.30 -3.53
C GLN A 12 11.49 3.63 -4.89
N THR A 13 12.45 2.73 -5.13
CA THR A 13 12.51 1.96 -6.38
C THR A 13 11.23 1.17 -6.65
N ARG A 14 10.63 0.56 -5.62
CA ARG A 14 9.36 -0.17 -5.77
C ARG A 14 8.19 0.76 -6.07
N LEU A 15 8.14 1.92 -5.41
CA LEU A 15 7.12 2.93 -5.65
C LEU A 15 7.19 3.46 -7.09
N ASP A 16 8.38 3.83 -7.55
CA ASP A 16 8.60 4.37 -8.89
C ASP A 16 8.17 3.35 -9.97
N ALA A 17 8.55 2.08 -9.80
CA ALA A 17 8.13 1.01 -10.71
C ALA A 17 6.61 0.80 -10.73
N ALA A 18 5.94 0.86 -9.57
CA ALA A 18 4.49 0.73 -9.50
C ALA A 18 3.78 1.91 -10.18
N LEU A 19 4.24 3.14 -9.94
CA LEU A 19 3.67 4.35 -10.55
C LEU A 19 3.86 4.36 -12.07
N ALA A 20 5.01 3.91 -12.58
CA ALA A 20 5.24 3.78 -14.01
C ALA A 20 4.20 2.85 -14.66
N ARG A 21 3.96 1.68 -14.08
CA ARG A 21 2.99 0.70 -14.60
C ARG A 21 1.55 1.21 -14.57
N PHE A 22 1.15 1.92 -13.52
CA PHE A 22 -0.17 2.52 -13.47
C PHE A 22 -0.34 3.60 -14.54
N ARG A 23 0.70 4.42 -14.79
CA ARG A 23 0.68 5.43 -15.86
C ARG A 23 0.64 4.79 -17.25
N GLU A 24 1.39 3.71 -17.47
CA GLU A 24 1.33 2.92 -18.71
C GLU A 24 -0.07 2.33 -18.95
N ALA A 25 -0.78 1.98 -17.89
CA ALA A 25 -2.18 1.55 -17.95
C ALA A 25 -3.17 2.73 -18.14
N GLY A 26 -2.68 3.96 -18.31
CA GLY A 26 -3.50 5.15 -18.53
C GLY A 26 -4.04 5.82 -17.26
N ALA A 27 -3.57 5.42 -16.07
CA ALA A 27 -4.04 6.01 -14.81
C ALA A 27 -3.25 7.28 -14.46
N GLU A 28 -3.97 8.32 -14.04
CA GLU A 28 -3.38 9.50 -13.41
C GLU A 28 -3.09 9.19 -11.94
N VAL A 29 -1.81 8.95 -11.60
CA VAL A 29 -1.41 8.50 -10.26
C VAL A 29 -0.22 9.25 -9.67
N THR A 30 -0.31 9.47 -8.37
CA THR A 30 0.77 9.88 -7.47
C THR A 30 1.00 8.78 -6.42
N GLY A 31 2.06 8.89 -5.63
CA GLY A 31 2.29 7.96 -4.54
C GLY A 31 3.37 8.42 -3.59
N ARG A 32 3.40 7.81 -2.41
CA ARG A 32 4.35 8.10 -1.33
C ARG A 32 4.67 6.85 -0.53
N ILE A 33 5.87 6.82 0.05
CA ILE A 33 6.26 5.80 1.01
C ILE A 33 5.70 6.21 2.38
N GLY A 34 4.90 5.34 3.00
CA GLY A 34 4.35 5.55 4.35
C GLY A 34 5.04 4.70 5.41
N ASP A 35 4.52 4.76 6.64
CA ASP A 35 4.94 3.89 7.76
C ASP A 35 4.77 2.40 7.39
N ALA A 36 5.65 1.55 7.93
CA ALA A 36 5.58 0.11 7.74
C ALA A 36 4.31 -0.53 8.36
N ARG A 37 3.64 0.18 9.28
CA ARG A 37 2.35 -0.16 9.89
C ARG A 37 1.24 0.47 9.05
N PRO A 38 0.43 -0.33 8.34
CA PRO A 38 -0.54 0.20 7.38
C PRO A 38 -1.58 1.15 7.98
N MET A 39 -1.99 0.94 9.23
CA MET A 39 -2.96 1.81 9.91
C MET A 39 -2.41 3.23 10.11
N GLU A 40 -1.12 3.37 10.42
CA GLU A 40 -0.48 4.68 10.58
C GLU A 40 -0.29 5.34 9.21
N ALA A 41 0.18 4.59 8.21
CA ALA A 41 0.34 5.12 6.85
C ALA A 41 -0.96 5.66 6.21
N ILE A 42 -2.10 5.01 6.50
CA ILE A 42 -3.44 5.46 6.09
C ILE A 42 -3.86 6.67 6.91
N ARG A 43 -3.70 6.65 8.24
CA ARG A 43 -4.05 7.79 9.10
C ARG A 43 -3.30 9.06 8.67
N ASP A 44 -2.00 8.94 8.44
CA ASP A 44 -1.14 10.07 8.08
C ASP A 44 -1.60 10.76 6.79
N VAL A 45 -2.10 10.03 5.80
CA VAL A 45 -2.57 10.67 4.55
C VAL A 45 -3.89 11.38 4.71
N LEU A 46 -4.79 10.77 5.46
CA LEU A 46 -6.12 11.32 5.69
C LEU A 46 -6.08 12.60 6.53
N LEU A 47 -4.95 12.90 7.18
CA LEU A 47 -4.71 14.19 7.84
C LEU A 47 -4.40 15.33 6.86
N HIS A 48 -3.90 15.01 5.67
CA HIS A 48 -3.42 16.01 4.71
C HIS A 48 -4.30 16.11 3.47
N ASP A 49 -4.89 15.00 3.05
CA ASP A 49 -5.66 14.88 1.81
C ASP A 49 -7.00 14.15 2.06
N SER A 50 -8.00 14.45 1.24
CA SER A 50 -9.29 13.78 1.22
C SER A 50 -9.36 12.75 0.08
N PHE A 51 -9.96 11.59 0.34
CA PHE A 51 -10.18 10.54 -0.65
C PHE A 51 -11.61 10.01 -0.54
N ASP A 52 -12.13 9.45 -1.63
CA ASP A 52 -13.47 8.88 -1.67
C ASP A 52 -13.49 7.38 -1.29
N GLU A 53 -12.35 6.68 -1.40
CA GLU A 53 -12.25 5.24 -1.18
C GLU A 53 -10.82 4.81 -0.81
N ILE A 54 -10.72 3.72 -0.04
CA ILE A 54 -9.46 3.00 0.22
C ILE A 54 -9.44 1.69 -0.57
N LEU A 55 -8.52 1.58 -1.53
CA LEU A 55 -8.17 0.31 -2.16
C LEU A 55 -7.04 -0.37 -1.37
N LEU A 56 -7.39 -1.35 -0.55
CA LEU A 56 -6.41 -2.11 0.24
C LEU A 56 -5.96 -3.34 -0.53
N SER A 57 -4.72 -3.36 -1.04
CA SER A 57 -4.17 -4.54 -1.72
C SER A 57 -3.30 -5.36 -0.77
N THR A 58 -3.53 -6.68 -0.70
CA THR A 58 -2.73 -7.59 0.12
C THR A 58 -2.38 -8.87 -0.64
N LEU A 59 -1.36 -9.58 -0.16
CA LEU A 59 -1.13 -10.97 -0.57
C LEU A 59 -2.31 -11.88 -0.18
N PRO A 60 -2.41 -13.11 -0.73
CA PRO A 60 -3.45 -14.05 -0.37
C PRO A 60 -3.34 -14.52 1.08
N PRO A 61 -4.44 -15.07 1.65
CA PRO A 61 -4.40 -15.76 2.93
C PRO A 61 -3.32 -16.84 2.94
N GLY A 62 -2.60 -16.98 4.05
CA GLY A 62 -1.36 -17.77 4.11
C GLY A 62 -0.15 -16.84 4.16
N PRO A 63 0.45 -16.43 3.02
CA PRO A 63 1.66 -15.59 3.03
C PRO A 63 1.43 -14.17 3.57
N SER A 64 0.21 -13.64 3.51
CA SER A 64 -0.11 -12.29 3.98
C SER A 64 -0.11 -12.19 5.50
N ALA A 65 0.91 -11.52 6.07
CA ALA A 65 0.93 -11.19 7.49
C ALA A 65 -0.24 -10.28 7.90
N TRP A 66 -0.65 -9.38 7.01
CA TRP A 66 -1.73 -8.42 7.28
C TRP A 66 -3.12 -9.06 7.32
N ILE A 67 -3.38 -10.07 6.48
CA ILE A 67 -4.63 -10.84 6.57
C ILE A 67 -4.67 -11.60 7.89
N ARG A 68 -3.55 -12.22 8.33
CA ARG A 68 -3.50 -12.90 9.63
C ARG A 68 -3.76 -11.98 10.82
N GLN A 69 -3.49 -10.68 10.65
CA GLN A 69 -3.72 -9.63 11.65
C GLN A 69 -5.07 -8.91 11.47
N ASP A 70 -5.95 -9.45 10.63
CA ASP A 70 -7.29 -8.90 10.35
C ASP A 70 -7.27 -7.44 9.88
N LEU A 71 -6.22 -7.05 9.13
CA LEU A 71 -6.05 -5.67 8.68
C LEU A 71 -7.26 -5.15 7.88
N PRO A 72 -7.84 -5.89 6.91
CA PRO A 72 -8.97 -5.36 6.13
C PRO A 72 -10.17 -4.98 6.98
N HIS A 73 -10.51 -5.79 7.99
CA HIS A 73 -11.60 -5.47 8.91
C HIS A 73 -11.25 -4.26 9.78
N ARG A 74 -10.01 -4.18 10.29
CA ARG A 74 -9.54 -3.03 11.08
C ARG A 74 -9.57 -1.73 10.32
N VAL A 75 -9.17 -1.72 9.04
CA VAL A 75 -9.22 -0.54 8.17
C VAL A 75 -10.68 -0.10 7.97
N ARG A 76 -11.58 -1.02 7.62
CA ARG A 76 -13.03 -0.75 7.47
C ARG A 76 -13.66 -0.14 8.71
N LYS A 77 -13.22 -0.56 9.90
CA LYS A 77 -13.75 -0.08 11.18
C LYS A 77 -13.17 1.27 11.60
N ALA A 78 -11.93 1.56 11.24
CA ALA A 78 -11.18 2.70 11.75
C ALA A 78 -11.35 3.98 10.92
N PHE A 79 -11.68 3.85 9.64
CA PHE A 79 -11.76 4.97 8.70
C PHE A 79 -13.16 5.05 8.10
N ASP A 80 -13.68 6.27 7.98
CA ASP A 80 -15.03 6.54 7.48
C ASP A 80 -15.05 6.61 5.94
N LEU A 81 -14.37 5.67 5.29
CA LEU A 81 -14.31 5.55 3.84
C LEU A 81 -14.71 4.13 3.41
N PRO A 82 -15.39 3.99 2.26
CA PRO A 82 -15.50 2.71 1.58
C PRO A 82 -14.12 2.06 1.45
N VAL A 83 -14.08 0.75 1.68
CA VAL A 83 -12.85 -0.04 1.51
C VAL A 83 -13.12 -1.15 0.52
N THR A 84 -12.34 -1.20 -0.55
CA THR A 84 -12.28 -2.37 -1.43
C THR A 84 -11.00 -3.13 -1.14
N HIS A 85 -11.13 -4.39 -0.70
CA HIS A 85 -9.98 -5.25 -0.41
C HIS A 85 -9.66 -6.10 -1.64
N LEU A 86 -8.48 -5.85 -2.20
CA LEU A 86 -7.95 -6.56 -3.36
C LEU A 86 -6.94 -7.61 -2.87
N ILE A 87 -7.17 -8.87 -3.26
CA ILE A 87 -6.23 -9.95 -2.98
C ILE A 87 -5.42 -10.21 -4.25
N ALA A 88 -4.14 -9.87 -4.21
CA ALA A 88 -3.22 -10.04 -5.33
C ALA A 88 -2.18 -11.12 -5.00
N LYS A 89 -1.76 -11.89 -6.01
CA LYS A 89 -0.62 -12.79 -5.87
C LYS A 89 0.66 -11.98 -5.95
N ARG A 90 1.73 -12.48 -5.32
CA ARG A 90 3.06 -11.87 -5.52
C ARG A 90 3.42 -12.04 -6.99
N GLU A 91 3.66 -10.93 -7.65
CA GLU A 91 4.23 -10.96 -8.98
C GLU A 91 5.63 -11.57 -8.89
N ALA A 92 5.93 -12.53 -9.75
CA ALA A 92 7.31 -12.92 -9.96
C ALA A 92 7.99 -11.71 -10.61
N LEU A 93 8.96 -11.10 -9.92
CA LEU A 93 9.84 -10.14 -10.57
C LEU A 93 10.40 -10.85 -11.81
N PRO A 94 10.24 -10.30 -13.03
CA PRO A 94 10.96 -10.83 -14.18
C PRO A 94 12.46 -10.81 -13.82
N ALA A 95 13.14 -11.91 -14.16
CA ALA A 95 14.56 -12.12 -13.87
C ALA A 95 15.43 -11.01 -14.49
#